data_AF-A0A8C2SDU8-F1
#
_entry.id   AF-A0A8C2SDU8-F1
#
_cell.length_a   1.000
_cell.length_b   1.000
_cell.length_c   1.000
_cell.angle_alpha   90.00
_cell.angle_beta   90.00
_cell.angle_gamma   90.00
#
_symmetry.space_group_name_H-M   'P 1'
#
loop_
_entity.id
_entity.type
_entity.pdbx_description
1 polymer ?
#
loop_
_entity_poly.entity_id
_entity_poly.type
_entity_poly.pdbx_seq_one_letter_code
_entity_poly.pdbx_strand_id
1 'polypeptide(L)'
;MEEEKYLPELMAERDSLDPSFVHASRLLAEEIEKFQSSDGKNEDEEEKYLDVISNKNIKLSERVLIPVKQYPKVLQYMLFNLLELKKKNDENKMMFHS
;
A
#
# COMPACT_ATOMS: atom_id res chain seq x y z
N MET A 1 14.16 -28.24 7.57
CA MET A 1 14.14 -29.01 6.30
C MET A 1 12.96 -28.64 5.42
N GLU A 2 11.77 -28.30 5.94
CA GLU A 2 10.61 -27.93 5.11
C GLU A 2 10.61 -26.43 4.70
N GLU A 3 11.00 -25.54 5.61
CA GLU A 3 11.03 -24.09 5.36
C GLU A 3 12.06 -23.66 4.29
N GLU A 4 13.19 -24.35 4.19
CA GLU A 4 14.24 -24.07 3.19
C GLU A 4 13.77 -24.32 1.76
N LYS A 5 12.73 -25.15 1.58
CA LYS A 5 12.17 -25.51 0.28
C LYS A 5 10.97 -24.63 -0.12
N TYR A 6 10.29 -24.04 0.87
CA TYR A 6 9.03 -23.33 0.68
C TYR A 6 9.16 -22.09 -0.22
N LEU A 7 10.12 -21.20 0.04
CA LEU A 7 10.30 -19.99 -0.77
C LEU A 7 10.73 -20.30 -2.22
N PRO A 8 11.71 -21.20 -2.48
CA PRO A 8 12.00 -21.65 -3.84
C PRO A 8 10.80 -22.23 -4.59
N GLU A 9 9.92 -22.96 -3.90
CA GLU A 9 8.70 -23.52 -4.49
C GLU A 9 7.69 -22.44 -4.87
N LEU A 10 7.45 -21.45 -4.01
CA LEU A 10 6.57 -20.31 -4.32
C LEU A 10 7.07 -19.52 -5.54
N MET A 11 8.38 -19.32 -5.64
CA MET A 11 8.99 -18.63 -6.80
C MET A 11 8.82 -19.44 -8.08
N ALA A 12 9.06 -20.76 -8.03
CA ALA A 12 8.89 -21.65 -9.18
C ALA A 12 7.42 -21.76 -9.63
N GLU A 13 6.48 -21.81 -8.69
CA GLU A 13 5.05 -21.81 -8.99
C GLU A 13 4.65 -20.49 -9.68
N ARG A 14 5.05 -19.35 -9.11
CA ARG A 14 4.76 -18.03 -9.70
C ARG A 14 5.28 -17.92 -11.14
N ASP A 15 6.49 -18.41 -11.41
CA ASP A 15 7.13 -18.29 -12.72
C ASP A 15 6.54 -19.24 -13.77
N SER A 16 5.94 -20.35 -13.34
CA SER A 16 5.27 -21.32 -14.22
C SER A 16 3.77 -21.09 -14.36
N LEU A 17 3.17 -20.25 -13.50
CA LEU A 17 1.75 -19.95 -13.49
C LEU A 17 1.33 -19.16 -14.74
N ASP A 18 0.23 -19.58 -15.38
CA ASP A 18 -0.34 -18.87 -16.51
C ASP A 18 -0.79 -17.44 -16.10
N PRO A 19 -0.40 -16.39 -16.85
CA PRO A 19 -0.72 -15.00 -16.50
C PRO A 19 -2.23 -14.69 -16.38
N SER A 20 -3.12 -15.52 -16.92
CA SER A 20 -4.57 -15.38 -16.75
C SER A 20 -5.04 -15.61 -15.31
N PHE A 21 -4.27 -16.32 -14.49
CA PHE A 21 -4.54 -16.52 -13.07
C PHE A 21 -4.09 -15.33 -12.21
N VAL A 22 -4.58 -14.14 -12.55
CA VAL A 22 -4.23 -12.86 -11.90
C VAL A 22 -4.37 -12.90 -10.37
N HIS A 23 -5.39 -13.57 -9.83
CA HIS A 23 -5.58 -13.64 -8.38
C HIS A 23 -4.57 -14.57 -7.69
N ALA A 24 -4.27 -15.73 -8.28
CA ALA A 24 -3.29 -16.66 -7.73
C ALA A 24 -1.88 -16.06 -7.83
N SER A 25 -1.54 -15.43 -8.96
CA SER A 25 -0.27 -14.71 -9.14
C SER A 25 -0.09 -13.60 -8.09
N ARG A 26 -1.15 -12.83 -7.79
CA ARG A 26 -1.13 -11.81 -6.73
C ARG A 26 -0.88 -12.41 -5.34
N LEU A 27 -1.57 -13.50 -5.00
CA LEU A 27 -1.42 -14.14 -3.69
C LEU A 27 -0.01 -14.73 -3.50
N LEU A 28 0.56 -15.35 -4.55
CA LEU A 28 1.94 -15.83 -4.52
C LEU A 28 2.93 -14.69 -4.32
N ALA A 29 2.74 -13.57 -5.01
CA ALA A 29 3.60 -12.40 -4.83
C ALA A 29 3.53 -11.83 -3.41
N GLU A 30 2.32 -11.70 -2.84
CA GLU A 30 2.12 -11.24 -1.45
C GLU A 30 2.78 -12.18 -0.44
N GLU A 31 2.71 -13.50 -0.66
CA GLU A 31 3.34 -14.46 0.25
C GLU A 31 4.87 -14.44 0.16
N ILE A 32 5.43 -14.33 -1.04
CA ILE A 32 6.88 -14.14 -1.24
C ILE A 32 7.36 -12.84 -0.56
N GLU A 33 6.60 -11.76 -0.69
CA GLU A 33 6.93 -10.46 -0.08
C GLU A 33 6.97 -10.54 1.45
N LYS A 34 6.01 -11.23 2.08
CA LYS A 34 6.03 -11.45 3.54
C LYS A 34 7.29 -12.17 4.00
N PHE A 35 7.73 -13.21 3.28
CA PHE A 35 8.96 -13.94 3.62
C PHE A 35 10.22 -13.09 3.46
N GLN A 36 10.25 -12.19 2.48
CA GLN A 36 11.38 -11.29 2.24
C GLN A 36 11.38 -10.09 3.21
N SER A 37 10.21 -9.71 3.70
CA SER A 37 10.01 -8.59 4.61
C SER A 37 10.09 -9.02 6.08
N SER A 38 9.94 -10.33 6.36
CA SER A 38 10.01 -10.90 7.71
C SER A 38 11.46 -11.07 8.17
N ASP A 39 12.17 -9.95 8.37
CA ASP A 39 13.13 -9.84 9.47
C ASP A 39 12.35 -9.69 10.80
N GLY A 40 11.57 -10.72 11.13
CA GLY A 40 11.28 -11.17 12.49
C GLY A 40 10.73 -10.21 13.54
N LYS A 41 9.90 -9.20 13.22
CA LYS A 41 9.25 -8.40 14.29
C LYS A 41 7.76 -8.16 14.05
N ASN A 42 7.02 -8.27 15.14
CA ASN A 42 5.64 -7.80 15.30
C ASN A 42 5.57 -6.28 15.10
N GLU A 43 5.72 -5.80 13.86
CA GLU A 43 5.65 -4.38 13.51
C GLU A 43 4.30 -3.76 13.93
N ASP A 44 3.24 -4.57 13.92
CA ASP A 44 1.88 -4.17 14.33
C ASP A 44 1.79 -3.70 15.80
N GLU A 45 2.67 -4.20 16.69
CA GLU A 45 2.66 -3.79 18.11
C GLU A 45 3.54 -2.56 18.39
N GLU A 46 4.68 -2.45 17.70
CA GLU A 46 5.62 -1.32 17.88
C GLU A 46 5.10 -0.02 17.24
N GLU A 47 4.36 -0.09 16.11
CA GLU A 47 3.78 1.11 15.47
C GLU A 47 2.52 1.64 16.18
N LYS A 48 1.93 0.86 17.09
CA LYS A 48 0.67 1.24 17.76
C LYS A 48 0.86 2.35 18.79
N TYR A 49 2.04 2.47 19.38
CA TYR A 49 2.33 3.43 20.45
C TYR A 49 3.35 4.47 20.03
N LEU A 50 3.04 5.74 20.28
CA LEU A 50 3.93 6.85 19.97
C LEU A 50 4.87 7.15 21.15
N ASP A 51 6.18 7.14 20.89
CA ASP A 51 7.17 7.74 21.80
C ASP A 51 7.18 9.27 21.64
N VAL A 52 6.46 9.93 22.54
CA VAL A 52 6.29 11.39 22.59
C VAL A 52 7.55 12.16 22.99
N ILE A 53 8.57 11.51 23.54
CA ILE A 53 9.83 12.18 23.94
C ILE A 53 10.76 12.31 22.74
N SER A 54 10.80 11.28 21.89
CA SER A 54 11.71 11.20 20.76
C SER A 54 11.38 12.12 19.57
N ASN A 55 10.15 12.66 19.49
CA ASN A 55 9.66 13.49 18.39
C ASN A 55 9.94 12.91 16.99
N LYS A 56 9.85 11.59 16.84
CA LYS A 56 9.98 10.93 15.54
C LYS A 56 8.83 11.32 14.61
N ASN A 57 9.10 11.37 13.31
CA ASN A 57 8.08 11.58 12.29
C ASN A 57 7.06 10.42 12.28
N ILE A 58 5.78 10.77 12.15
CA ILE A 58 4.66 9.82 12.14
C ILE A 58 4.06 9.80 10.73
N LYS A 59 3.73 8.62 10.22
CA LYS A 59 2.92 8.46 9.00
C LYS A 59 1.46 8.27 9.40
N LEU A 60 0.59 9.15 8.92
CA LEU A 60 -0.87 9.05 9.12
C LEU A 60 -1.55 8.94 7.75
N SER A 61 -2.50 8.03 7.63
CA SER A 61 -3.32 7.89 6.42
C SER A 61 -4.77 7.66 6.81
N GLU A 62 -5.69 8.36 6.15
CA GLU A 62 -7.13 8.23 6.36
C GLU A 62 -7.80 7.93 5.02
N ARG A 63 -8.69 6.93 5.00
CA ARG A 63 -9.48 6.58 3.82
C ARG A 63 -10.88 7.16 3.97
N VAL A 64 -11.21 8.14 3.13
CA VAL A 64 -12.54 8.78 3.13
C VAL A 64 -13.42 8.16 2.05
N LEU A 65 -14.65 7.79 2.41
CA LEU A 65 -15.62 7.23 1.48
C LEU A 65 -16.19 8.30 0.55
N ILE A 66 -16.24 7.98 -0.75
CA ILE A 66 -16.94 8.79 -1.74
C ILE A 66 -18.36 8.24 -1.91
N PRO A 67 -19.43 9.08 -1.83
CA PRO A 67 -20.83 8.64 -1.90
C PRO A 67 -21.28 8.30 -3.32
N VAL A 68 -20.62 7.31 -3.93
CA VAL A 68 -20.83 6.83 -5.31
C VAL A 68 -22.24 6.33 -5.56
N LYS A 69 -22.88 5.75 -4.53
CA LYS A 69 -24.22 5.17 -4.64
C LYS A 69 -25.31 6.25 -4.62
N GLN A 70 -25.13 7.29 -3.82
CA GLN A 70 -26.10 8.38 -3.70
C GLN A 70 -25.98 9.37 -4.86
N TYR A 71 -24.75 9.63 -5.34
CA TYR A 71 -24.49 10.65 -6.36
C TYR A 71 -23.56 10.14 -7.48
N PRO A 72 -24.01 9.17 -8.30
CA PRO A 72 -23.16 8.53 -9.31
C PRO A 72 -22.62 9.50 -10.38
N LYS A 73 -23.41 10.52 -10.76
CA LYS A 73 -23.00 11.54 -11.75
C LYS A 73 -21.99 12.55 -11.18
N VAL A 74 -21.99 12.74 -9.86
CA VAL A 74 -21.14 13.72 -9.17
C VAL A 74 -19.73 13.18 -8.95
N LEU A 75 -19.52 11.86 -9.10
CA LEU A 75 -18.23 11.21 -8.95
C LEU A 75 -17.16 11.72 -9.91
N GLN A 76 -17.49 11.83 -11.19
CA GLN A 76 -16.54 12.28 -12.19
C GLN A 76 -16.08 13.72 -11.90
N TYR A 77 -17.01 14.57 -11.48
CA TYR A 77 -16.71 15.95 -11.08
C TYR A 77 -15.89 16.03 -9.79
N MET A 78 -16.21 15.22 -8.77
CA MET A 78 -15.45 15.23 -7.52
C MET A 78 -14.03 14.69 -7.68
N LEU A 79 -13.84 13.61 -8.44
CA LEU A 79 -12.51 13.09 -8.73
C LEU A 79 -11.67 14.10 -9.51
N PHE A 80 -12.26 14.76 -10.51
CA PHE A 80 -11.58 15.81 -11.27
C PHE A 80 -11.16 16.98 -10.38
N ASN A 81 -12.08 17.51 -9.56
CA ASN A 81 -11.79 18.62 -8.66
C ASN A 81 -10.73 18.25 -7.62
N LEU A 82 -10.79 17.04 -7.05
CA LEU A 82 -9.82 16.58 -6.06
C LEU A 82 -8.42 16.41 -6.67
N LEU A 83 -8.34 15.94 -7.92
CA LEU A 83 -7.09 15.83 -8.66
C LEU A 83 -6.48 17.22 -8.95
N GLU A 84 -7.30 18.19 -9.37
CA GLU A 84 -6.85 19.57 -9.60
C GLU A 84 -6.36 20.25 -8.32
N LEU A 85 -7.04 20.03 -7.20
CA LEU A 85 -6.58 20.50 -5.89
C LEU A 85 -5.25 19.86 -5.50
N LYS A 86 -5.04 18.56 -5.77
CA LYS A 86 -3.78 17.88 -5.51
C LYS A 86 -2.63 18.48 -6.32
N LYS A 87 -2.81 18.73 -7.61
CA LYS A 87 -1.80 19.38 -8.47
C LYS A 87 -1.38 20.73 -7.92
N LYS A 88 -2.35 21.60 -7.60
CA LYS A 88 -2.08 22.93 -7.02
C LYS A 88 -1.33 22.86 -5.70
N ASN A 89 -1.65 21.87 -4.86
CA ASN A 89 -0.94 21.66 -3.61
C ASN A 89 0.51 21.21 -3.82
N ASP A 90 0.75 20.31 -4.78
CA ASP A 90 2.08 19.83 -5.11
C ASP A 90 2.94 20.96 -5.72
N GLU A 91 2.36 21.81 -6.57
CA GLU A 91 2.98 23.02 -7.10
C GLU A 91 3.35 24.03 -6.00
N ASN A 92 2.41 24.32 -5.09
CA ASN A 92 2.69 25.19 -3.94
C ASN A 92 3.80 24.63 -3.07
N LYS A 93 3.81 23.31 -2.81
CA LYS A 93 4.87 22.67 -2.02
C LYS A 93 6.25 22.88 -2.63
N MET A 94 6.38 22.79 -3.96
CA MET A 94 7.64 23.05 -4.68
C MET A 94 8.11 24.51 -4.54
N MET A 95 7.19 25.47 -4.55
CA MET A 95 7.50 26.91 -4.41
C MET A 95 8.01 27.29 -3.02
N PHE A 96 7.52 26.63 -1.96
CA PHE A 96 7.86 26.97 -0.56
C PHE A 96 9.01 26.15 0.03
N HIS A 97 9.55 25.16 -0.70
CA HIS A 97 10.69 24.34 -0.28
C HIS A 97 11.98 24.63 -1.10
N SER A 98 12.03 25.74 -1.83
CA SER A 98 13.23 26.28 -2.50
C SER A 98 13.82 27.42 -1.67
#